data_AF-K1U5E6-F1
#
_entry.id   AF-K1U5E6-F1
#
_cell.length_a   1.000
_cell.length_b   1.000
_cell.length_c   1.000
_cell.angle_alpha   90.00
_cell.angle_beta   90.00
_cell.angle_gamma   90.00
#
_symmetry.space_group_name_H-M   'P 1'
#
loop_
_entity.id
_entity.type
_entity.pdbx_description
1 polymer ?
#
loop_
_entity_poly.entity_id
_entity_poly.type
_entity_poly.pdbx_seq_one_letter_code
_entity_poly.pdbx_strand_id
1 'polypeptide(L)'
;MILTIDIGNTNITFGVFDGDKLSFVSRLATERNRTDDQFAVEFLAVFKMHDLEPAEITGAVLSSVVPELTGKIKTAVNKVCGIES
;
A
#
# COMPACT_ATOMS: atom_id res chain seq x y z
N MET A 1 -11.82 -5.31 3.97
CA MET A 1 -11.55 -4.39 2.83
C MET A 1 -10.34 -4.88 2.05
N ILE A 2 -10.21 -4.54 0.77
CA ILE A 2 -9.08 -4.97 -0.09
C ILE A 2 -8.21 -3.77 -0.45
N LEU A 3 -6.92 -3.84 -0.12
CA LEU A 3 -5.92 -2.86 -0.55
C LEU A 3 -5.47 -3.18 -1.98
N THR A 4 -5.43 -2.18 -2.84
CA THR A 4 -4.93 -2.29 -4.21
C THR A 4 -3.74 -1.36 -4.37
N ILE A 5 -2.66 -1.85 -4.99
CA ILE A 5 -1.41 -1.12 -5.15
C ILE A 5 -0.92 -1.29 -6.58
N ASP A 6 -0.56 -0.18 -7.22
CA ASP A 6 0.08 -0.12 -8.53
C ASP A 6 1.40 0.63 -8.42
N ILE A 7 2.50 -0.08 -8.65
CA ILE A 7 3.87 0.44 -8.56
C ILE A 7 4.35 0.80 -9.96
N GLY A 8 4.28 2.08 -10.28
CA GLY A 8 4.84 2.68 -11.50
C GLY A 8 6.28 3.13 -11.32
N ASN A 9 6.91 3.59 -12.41
CA ASN A 9 8.26 4.16 -12.35
C ASN A 9 8.33 5.51 -11.63
N THR A 10 7.24 6.26 -11.64
CA THR A 10 7.17 7.63 -11.09
C THR A 10 6.38 7.68 -9.80
N ASN A 11 5.26 6.94 -9.74
CA ASN A 11 4.35 6.97 -8.60
C ASN A 11 3.95 5.55 -8.21
N ILE A 12 3.78 5.35 -6.90
CA ILE A 12 3.05 4.23 -6.31
C ILE A 12 1.64 4.74 -6.04
N THR A 13 0.65 4.23 -6.77
CA THR A 13 -0.76 4.53 -6.52
C THR A 13 -1.35 3.40 -5.69
N PHE A 14 -2.12 3.74 -4.67
CA PHE A 14 -2.83 2.73 -3.91
C PHE A 14 -4.19 3.23 -3.45
N GLY A 15 -5.10 2.30 -3.20
CA GLY A 15 -6.44 2.60 -2.73
C GLY A 15 -7.08 1.39 -2.08
N VAL A 16 -8.10 1.64 -1.26
CA VAL A 16 -8.80 0.60 -0.53
C VAL A 16 -10.22 0.46 -1.06
N PHE A 17 -10.62 -0.76 -1.37
CA PHE A 17 -11.98 -1.12 -1.73
C PHE A 17 -12.72 -1.72 -0.54
N ASP A 18 -13.94 -1.25 -0.30
CA ASP A 18 -14.92 -1.84 0.59
C ASP A 18 -16.08 -2.38 -0.24
N GLY A 19 -16.04 -3.69 -0.53
CA GLY A 19 -16.87 -4.28 -1.58
C GLY A 19 -16.62 -3.63 -2.94
N ASP A 20 -17.67 -3.12 -3.56
CA ASP A 20 -17.60 -2.42 -4.86
C ASP A 20 -17.29 -0.92 -4.74
N LYS A 21 -17.16 -0.41 -3.51
CA LYS A 21 -16.92 1.01 -3.25
C LYS A 21 -15.43 1.27 -3.07
N LEU A 22 -14.90 2.20 -3.85
CA LEU A 22 -13.57 2.75 -3.62
C LEU A 22 -13.62 3.73 -2.44
N SER A 23 -12.98 3.38 -1.33
CA SER A 23 -12.95 4.19 -0.11
C SER A 23 -12.08 5.44 -0.31
N PHE A 24 -10.85 5.25 -0.77
CA PHE A 24 -9.95 6.33 -1.15
C PHE A 24 -8.89 5.86 -2.16
N VAL A 25 -8.20 6.84 -2.76
CA VAL A 25 -6.98 6.65 -3.55
C VAL A 25 -5.95 7.66 -3.11
N SER A 26 -4.71 7.22 -2.94
CA SER A 26 -3.56 8.06 -2.65
C SER A 26 -2.36 7.70 -3.52
N ARG A 27 -1.36 8.58 -3.53
CA ARG A 27 -0.15 8.43 -4.36
C ARG A 27 1.08 8.82 -3.57
N LEU A 28 2.13 8.03 -3.72
CA LEU A 28 3.48 8.31 -3.23
C LEU A 28 4.45 8.35 -4.40
N ALA A 29 5.52 9.12 -4.27
CA ALA A 29 6.60 9.09 -5.26
C ALA A 29 7.30 7.72 -5.23
N THR A 30 7.73 7.24 -6.40
CA THR A 30 8.52 6.02 -6.50
C THR A 30 9.97 6.30 -6.13
N GLU A 31 10.35 5.97 -4.90
CA GLU A 31 11.71 6.18 -4.40
C GLU A 31 12.40 4.83 -4.14
N ARG A 32 13.29 4.43 -5.05
CA ARG A 32 13.99 3.13 -5.02
C ARG A 32 14.84 2.90 -3.76
N ASN A 33 15.37 3.98 -3.21
CA ASN A 33 16.24 3.96 -2.05
C ASN A 33 15.50 3.83 -0.72
N ARG A 34 14.17 3.92 -0.72
CA ARG A 34 13.39 3.76 0.50
C ARG A 34 13.42 2.34 1.03
N THR A 35 13.35 2.23 2.35
CA THR A 35 13.19 0.96 3.06
C THR A 35 11.71 0.59 3.15
N ASP A 36 11.44 -0.69 3.39
CA ASP A 36 10.09 -1.18 3.66
C ASP A 36 9.46 -0.51 4.90
N ASP A 37 10.24 -0.19 5.95
CA ASP A 37 9.74 0.56 7.12
C ASP A 37 9.30 1.98 6.76
N GLN A 38 10.02 2.66 5.86
CA GLN A 38 9.60 4.00 5.40
C GLN A 38 8.27 3.93 4.66
N PHE A 39 8.09 2.95 3.78
CA PHE A 39 6.80 2.75 3.11
C PHE A 39 5.69 2.36 4.08
N ALA A 40 5.98 1.56 5.10
CA ALA A 40 5.01 1.18 6.13
C ALA A 40 4.50 2.41 6.89
N VAL A 41 5.39 3.32 7.29
CA VAL A 41 5.02 4.59 7.94
C VAL A 41 4.14 5.44 7.04
N GLU A 42 4.44 5.52 5.74
CA GLU A 42 3.61 6.28 4.79
C GLU A 42 2.23 5.66 4.59
N PHE A 43 2.13 4.34 4.48
CA PHE A 43 0.83 3.67 4.40
C PHE A 43 0.00 3.93 5.65
N LEU A 44 0.59 3.79 6.84
CA LEU A 44 -0.08 4.11 8.12
C LEU A 44 -0.56 5.56 8.18
N ALA A 45 0.29 6.50 7.74
CA ALA A 45 -0.07 7.91 7.71
C ALA A 45 -1.27 8.17 6.78
N VAL A 46 -1.29 7.55 5.60
CA VAL A 46 -2.40 7.69 4.66
C VAL A 46 -3.68 7.02 5.17
N PHE A 47 -3.60 5.83 5.75
CA PHE A 47 -4.76 5.17 6.36
C PHE A 47 -5.36 6.03 7.46
N LYS A 48 -4.52 6.59 8.33
CA LYS A 48 -4.96 7.53 9.37
C LYS A 48 -5.60 8.80 8.82
N MET A 49 -5.09 9.36 7.70
CA MET A 49 -5.71 10.53 7.07
C MET A 49 -7.11 10.26 6.51
N HIS A 50 -7.45 8.99 6.27
CA HIS A 50 -8.75 8.55 5.78
C HIS A 50 -9.59 7.83 6.84
N ASP A 51 -9.23 7.97 8.12
CA ASP A 51 -9.91 7.32 9.26
C ASP A 51 -10.07 5.79 9.06
N LEU A 52 -9.10 5.16 8.41
CA LEU A 52 -9.09 3.72 8.16
C LEU A 52 -8.14 3.01 9.12
N GLU A 53 -8.63 1.98 9.81
CA GLU A 53 -7.79 1.14 10.65
C GLU A 53 -7.13 0.04 9.82
N PRO A 54 -5.81 -0.17 9.89
CA PRO A 54 -5.11 -1.18 9.09
C PRO A 54 -5.66 -2.61 9.28
N ALA A 55 -6.21 -2.90 10.45
CA ALA A 55 -6.81 -4.20 10.77
C ALA A 55 -8.09 -4.50 9.97
N GLU A 56 -8.71 -3.50 9.33
CA GLU A 56 -9.87 -3.69 8.44
C GLU A 56 -9.47 -4.18 7.04
N ILE A 57 -8.18 -4.09 6.70
CA ILE A 57 -7.62 -4.63 5.46
C ILE A 57 -7.45 -6.15 5.60
N THR A 58 -8.22 -6.89 4.81
CA THR A 58 -8.26 -8.36 4.86
C THR A 58 -7.49 -9.02 3.73
N GLY A 59 -6.98 -8.23 2.79
CA GLY A 59 -6.19 -8.71 1.66
C GLY A 59 -5.62 -7.55 0.84
N ALA A 60 -4.62 -7.86 0.03
CA ALA A 60 -4.00 -6.90 -0.87
C ALA A 60 -3.74 -7.49 -2.26
N VAL A 61 -3.85 -6.64 -3.27
CA VAL A 61 -3.50 -6.94 -4.67
C VAL A 61 -2.45 -5.94 -5.10
N LEU A 62 -1.36 -6.43 -5.69
CA LEU A 62 -0.22 -5.62 -6.11
C LEU A 62 0.10 -5.85 -7.59
N SER A 63 0.15 -4.75 -8.34
CA SER A 63 0.68 -4.65 -9.69
C SER A 63 1.99 -3.86 -9.65
N SER A 64 2.98 -4.25 -10.45
CA SER A 64 4.27 -3.57 -10.45
C SER A 64 5.00 -3.70 -11.78
N VAL A 65 5.54 -2.57 -12.23
CA VAL A 65 6.57 -2.50 -13.29
C VAL A 65 7.96 -2.18 -12.72
N VAL A 66 8.11 -2.18 -11.39
CA VAL A 66 9.37 -1.87 -10.68
C VAL A 66 9.76 -3.03 -9.74
N PRO A 67 10.50 -4.04 -10.23
CA PRO A 67 10.83 -5.25 -9.46
C PRO A 67 11.55 -4.96 -8.14
N GLU A 68 12.47 -3.99 -8.14
CA GLU A 68 13.28 -3.60 -6.97
C GLU A 68 12.45 -3.13 -5.76
N LEU A 69 11.27 -2.57 -6.00
CA LEU A 69 10.36 -2.10 -4.95
C LEU A 69 9.30 -3.11 -4.58
N THR A 70 9.05 -4.10 -5.43
CA THR A 70 7.94 -5.05 -5.26
C THR A 70 8.05 -5.81 -3.94
N GLY A 71 9.25 -6.31 -3.62
CA GLY A 71 9.51 -6.99 -2.35
C GLY A 71 9.37 -6.06 -1.14
N LYS A 72 9.90 -4.83 -1.24
CA LYS A 72 9.85 -3.85 -0.14
C LYS A 72 8.41 -3.45 0.19
N ILE A 73 7.60 -3.20 -0.83
CA ILE A 73 6.18 -2.84 -0.66
C ILE A 73 5.40 -4.02 -0.09
N LYS A 74 5.66 -5.25 -0.57
CA LYS A 74 5.06 -6.47 0.00
C LYS A 74 5.36 -6.58 1.50
N THR A 75 6.62 -6.43 1.91
CA THR A 75 7.00 -6.43 3.33
C THR A 75 6.34 -5.29 4.12
N ALA A 76 6.30 -4.08 3.57
CA ALA A 76 5.66 -2.94 4.22
C ALA A 76 4.17 -3.17 4.47
N VAL A 77 3.45 -3.68 3.47
CA VAL A 77 2.02 -4.01 3.57
C VAL A 77 1.78 -5.07 4.64
N ASN A 78 2.60 -6.13 4.68
CA ASN A 78 2.46 -7.18 5.69
C ASN A 78 2.71 -6.62 7.10
N LYS A 79 3.70 -5.74 7.28
CA LYS A 79 3.97 -5.07 8.56
C LYS A 79 2.79 -4.21 9.04
N VAL A 80 2.13 -3.52 8.13
CA VAL A 80 1.05 -2.57 8.45
C VAL A 80 -0.29 -3.26 8.65
N CYS A 81 -0.66 -4.16 7.75
CA CYS A 81 -1.99 -4.76 7.70
C CYS A 81 -2.05 -6.15 8.34
N GLY A 82 -0.91 -6.77 8.65
CA GLY A 82 -0.86 -8.12 9.22
C GLY A 82 -1.33 -9.22 8.27
N ILE A 83 -1.43 -8.93 6.97
CA ILE A 83 -1.81 -9.90 5.95
C ILE A 83 -0.56 -10.66 5.47
N GLU A 84 -0.63 -11.99 5.43
CA GLU A 84 0.37 -12.81 4.78
C GLU A 84 0.02 -12.99 3.30
N SER A 85 1.06 -13.08 2.47
CA SER A 85 1.04 -12.73 1.05
C SER A 85 1.85 -13.69 0.20
#